data_AF-A0A6M0AJA4-F1
#
_entry.id   AF-A0A6M0AJA4-F1
#
_cell.length_a   1.000
_cell.length_b   1.000
_cell.length_c   1.000
_cell.angle_alpha   90.00
_cell.angle_beta   90.00
_cell.angle_gamma   90.00
#
_symmetry.space_group_name_H-M   'P 1'
#
loop_
_entity.id
_entity.type
_entity.pdbx_description
1 polymer ?
#
loop_
_entity_poly.entity_id
_entity_poly.type
_entity_poly.pdbx_seq_one_letter_code
_entity_poly.pdbx_strand_id
1 'polypeptide(L)'
;MDNLKEKFYMGSEGNLIEAAWQALEDSIIYYQGHPVGTVASKDSDMEALNYDQCFTRDFAVSAMALLMRGKGEIVRNFLIETLGLQSREKHMDCFKAGLGLMPASFKVIHKKEQEYLGADFGEHAIARVAPVDSGLWWLLVLRAYVKATGDQALAHQTRFQRGIKLVLDLCLTKRFDLFPTMLVPDGAFMIDRRMGVDGYPLDIQALFYTALQAASELLLPEDDYVPVVKERLGHLTYHIRNYYWLNLDRLKEIYRYNVEEFGEAAINKFNVYADTIPDWLMQWLPDSGGYFVGNLGPGR
;
A
#
# COMPACT_ATOMS: atom_id res chain seq x y z
N MET A 1 33.32 -11.37 -6.07
CA MET A 1 32.34 -11.89 -5.10
C MET A 1 32.96 -12.17 -3.72
N ASP A 2 34.28 -12.30 -3.59
CA ASP A 2 34.91 -12.64 -2.29
C ASP A 2 35.13 -11.45 -1.33
N ASN A 3 35.18 -10.20 -1.82
CA ASN A 3 35.38 -9.02 -0.97
C ASN A 3 34.16 -8.57 -0.13
N LEU A 4 32.96 -9.11 -0.41
CA LEU A 4 31.75 -8.80 0.37
C LEU A 4 31.58 -9.75 1.57
N LYS A 5 32.11 -10.98 1.49
CA LYS A 5 31.98 -11.94 2.59
C LYS A 5 32.90 -11.63 3.77
N GLU A 6 34.09 -11.08 3.53
CA GLU A 6 35.03 -10.76 4.62
C GLU A 6 34.66 -9.50 5.43
N LYS A 7 33.94 -8.53 4.85
CA LYS A 7 33.49 -7.35 5.61
C LYS A 7 32.28 -7.60 6.52
N PHE A 8 31.48 -8.63 6.24
CA PHE A 8 30.25 -8.90 7.00
C PHE A 8 30.46 -9.85 8.20
N TYR A 9 31.58 -10.56 8.29
CA TYR A 9 31.79 -11.61 9.30
C TYR A 9 32.53 -11.17 10.58
N MET A 10 32.86 -9.89 10.75
CA MET A 10 33.60 -9.39 11.93
C MET A 10 32.91 -8.27 12.73
N GLY A 11 31.62 -8.00 12.49
CA GLY A 11 30.84 -7.06 13.30
C GLY A 11 30.02 -7.77 14.38
N SER A 12 30.25 -7.45 15.66
CA SER A 12 29.23 -7.68 16.69
C SER A 12 27.89 -7.07 16.23
N GLU A 13 26.74 -7.67 16.55
CA GLU A 13 25.40 -7.22 16.08
C GLU A 13 25.17 -5.69 16.15
N GLY A 14 25.76 -5.00 17.13
CA GLY A 14 25.73 -3.53 17.23
C GLY A 14 26.29 -2.78 16.02
N ASN A 15 27.32 -3.31 15.37
CA ASN A 15 27.97 -2.72 14.19
C ASN A 15 27.06 -2.80 12.95
N LEU A 16 26.29 -3.88 12.79
CA LEU A 16 25.34 -4.02 11.66
C LEU A 16 24.14 -3.08 11.80
N ILE A 17 23.62 -2.91 13.02
CA ILE A 17 22.52 -1.99 13.29
C ILE A 17 22.97 -0.54 13.02
N GLU A 18 24.15 -0.15 13.48
CA GLU A 18 24.72 1.18 13.21
C GLU A 18 24.94 1.41 11.71
N ALA A 19 25.50 0.42 10.99
CA ALA A 19 25.66 0.50 9.54
C ALA A 19 24.33 0.65 8.79
N ALA A 20 23.27 -0.05 9.23
CA ALA A 20 21.93 0.08 8.66
C ALA A 20 21.33 1.47 8.91
N TRP A 21 21.54 2.04 10.11
CA TRP A 21 21.13 3.41 10.39
C TRP A 21 21.89 4.43 9.55
N GLN A 22 23.20 4.27 9.39
CA GLN A 22 24.00 5.14 8.52
C GLN A 22 23.50 5.06 7.06
N ALA A 23 23.23 3.86 6.54
CA ALA A 23 22.69 3.68 5.20
C ALA A 23 21.32 4.35 5.01
N LEU A 24 20.46 4.31 6.03
CA LEU A 24 19.16 5.01 6.02
C LEU A 24 19.33 6.53 6.09
N GLU A 25 20.25 7.04 6.92
CA GLU A 25 20.53 8.48 7.00
C GLU A 25 21.11 9.01 5.69
N ASP A 26 21.99 8.24 5.08
CA ASP A 26 22.58 8.56 3.79
C ASP A 26 21.50 8.61 2.69
N SER A 27 20.42 7.84 2.78
CA SER A 27 19.38 7.81 1.74
C SER A 27 18.39 8.97 1.82
N ILE A 28 18.48 9.83 2.84
CA ILE A 28 17.56 10.97 3.01
C ILE A 28 17.66 11.95 1.84
N ILE A 29 16.50 12.30 1.29
CA ILE A 29 16.35 13.40 0.33
C ILE A 29 15.93 14.68 1.02
N TYR A 30 16.51 15.80 0.55
CA TYR A 30 16.24 17.13 1.06
C TYR A 30 15.55 17.97 -0.01
N TYR A 31 14.51 18.72 0.40
CA TYR A 31 13.81 19.70 -0.41
C TYR A 31 13.77 21.02 0.35
N GLN A 32 14.30 22.08 -0.26
CA GLN A 32 14.45 23.41 0.32
C GLN A 32 15.14 23.38 1.69
N GLY A 33 16.15 22.52 1.84
CA GLY A 33 16.90 22.33 3.07
C GLY A 33 16.22 21.46 4.13
N HIS A 34 15.00 20.97 3.90
CA HIS A 34 14.27 20.11 4.83
C HIS A 34 14.29 18.66 4.38
N PRO A 35 14.43 17.67 5.29
CA PRO A 35 14.33 16.26 4.93
C PRO A 35 12.89 15.92 4.58
N VAL A 36 12.65 15.30 3.43
CA VAL A 36 11.28 15.03 2.91
C VAL A 36 11.02 13.58 2.52
N GLY A 37 12.01 12.70 2.62
CA GLY A 37 11.86 11.30 2.21
C GLY A 37 13.19 10.55 2.19
N THR A 38 13.18 9.34 1.65
CA THR A 38 14.40 8.54 1.38
C THR A 38 14.37 8.03 -0.06
N VAL A 39 15.50 8.04 -0.78
CA VAL A 39 15.59 7.41 -2.10
C VAL A 39 15.39 5.89 -2.00
N ALA A 40 14.85 5.28 -3.05
CA ALA A 40 14.68 3.83 -3.12
C ALA A 40 16.01 3.07 -3.16
N SER A 41 17.04 3.63 -3.81
CA SER A 41 18.39 3.05 -3.81
C SER A 41 19.48 4.12 -3.91
N LYS A 42 20.62 3.86 -3.26
CA LYS A 42 21.87 4.62 -3.43
C LYS A 42 22.92 3.89 -4.27
N ASP A 43 22.51 2.87 -5.02
CA ASP A 43 23.42 2.11 -5.87
C ASP A 43 24.05 3.02 -6.93
N SER A 44 25.38 3.18 -6.88
CA SER A 44 26.16 3.99 -7.81
C SER A 44 26.49 3.27 -9.12
N ASP A 45 26.32 1.95 -9.15
CA ASP A 45 26.81 1.09 -10.23
C ASP A 45 25.71 0.78 -11.27
N MET A 46 24.47 1.22 -11.02
CA MET A 46 23.33 1.07 -11.94
C MET A 46 22.78 2.42 -12.41
N GLU A 47 22.25 2.45 -13.65
CA GLU A 47 21.49 3.61 -14.10
C GLU A 47 20.27 3.82 -13.20
N ALA A 48 20.14 5.04 -12.67
CA ALA A 48 19.21 5.33 -11.58
C ALA A 48 17.72 5.28 -11.97
N LEU A 49 17.35 4.95 -13.22
CA LEU A 49 15.97 4.89 -13.78
C LEU A 49 14.95 5.72 -12.97
N ASN A 50 14.25 5.06 -12.05
CA ASN A 50 13.37 5.66 -11.05
C ASN A 50 13.82 5.39 -9.60
N TYR A 51 14.92 4.66 -9.37
CA TYR A 51 15.43 4.34 -8.04
C TYR A 51 16.07 5.54 -7.32
N ASP A 52 16.30 6.65 -8.03
CA ASP A 52 16.65 7.96 -7.45
C ASP A 52 15.46 8.68 -6.77
N GLN A 53 14.25 8.12 -6.86
CA GLN A 53 13.04 8.73 -6.34
C GLN A 53 12.69 8.22 -4.93
N CYS A 54 11.91 9.01 -4.20
CA CYS A 54 11.25 8.59 -2.97
C CYS A 54 9.89 8.00 -3.30
N PHE A 55 9.75 6.69 -3.16
CA PHE A 55 8.48 5.99 -3.31
C PHE A 55 7.66 6.02 -2.02
N THR A 56 6.35 6.15 -2.16
CA THR A 56 5.44 6.19 -1.01
C THR A 56 5.48 4.90 -0.20
N ARG A 57 5.51 3.73 -0.86
CA ARG A 57 5.55 2.42 -0.20
C ARG A 57 6.89 2.17 0.50
N ASP A 58 8.01 2.54 -0.14
CA ASP A 58 9.36 2.34 0.42
C ASP A 58 9.60 3.26 1.61
N PHE A 59 9.20 4.54 1.48
CA PHE A 59 9.30 5.49 2.57
C PHE A 59 8.39 5.13 3.74
N ALA A 60 7.27 4.42 3.54
CA ALA A 60 6.42 3.99 4.66
C ALA A 60 7.21 3.14 5.67
N VAL A 61 8.12 2.29 5.21
CA VAL A 61 9.00 1.49 6.10
C VAL A 61 10.04 2.37 6.79
N SER A 62 10.73 3.25 6.03
CA SER A 62 11.66 4.24 6.58
C SER A 62 11.01 5.11 7.65
N ALA A 63 9.78 5.58 7.40
CA ALA A 63 9.01 6.41 8.30
C ALA A 63 8.76 5.72 9.65
N MET A 64 8.37 4.43 9.65
CA MET A 64 8.17 3.68 10.90
C MET A 64 9.46 3.62 11.72
N ALA A 65 10.59 3.33 11.09
CA ALA A 65 11.89 3.28 11.75
C ALA A 65 12.29 4.66 12.32
N LEU A 66 12.13 5.73 11.53
CA LEU A 66 12.47 7.09 11.92
C LEU A 66 11.57 7.60 13.07
N LEU A 67 10.28 7.28 13.05
CA LEU A 67 9.35 7.60 14.14
C LEU A 67 9.75 6.92 15.45
N MET A 68 10.17 5.64 15.41
CA MET A 68 10.67 4.92 16.60
C MET A 68 11.94 5.56 17.19
N ARG A 69 12.71 6.31 16.39
CA ARG A 69 13.88 7.09 16.84
C ARG A 69 13.54 8.55 17.20
N GLY A 70 12.26 8.92 17.21
CA GLY A 70 11.83 10.30 17.48
C GLY A 70 12.13 11.30 16.34
N LYS A 71 12.57 10.82 15.16
CA LYS A 71 12.84 11.66 13.99
C LYS A 71 11.55 11.92 13.20
N GLY A 72 10.58 12.59 13.85
CA GLY A 72 9.25 12.84 13.26
C GLY A 72 9.21 13.92 12.17
N GLU A 73 10.19 14.82 12.12
CA GLU A 73 10.21 15.96 11.18
C GLU A 73 10.17 15.53 9.72
N ILE A 74 11.03 14.59 9.32
CA ILE A 74 11.07 14.05 7.95
C ILE A 74 9.74 13.42 7.53
N VAL A 75 9.07 12.71 8.45
CA VAL A 75 7.77 12.09 8.18
C VAL A 75 6.68 13.15 8.05
N ARG A 76 6.71 14.17 8.91
CA ARG A 76 5.81 15.33 8.81
C ARG A 76 5.95 16.04 7.46
N ASN A 77 7.17 16.28 7.02
CA ASN A 77 7.45 16.96 5.76
C ASN A 77 7.02 16.11 4.56
N PHE A 78 7.35 14.81 4.57
CA PHE A 78 6.84 13.86 3.57
C PHE A 78 5.31 13.95 3.42
N LEU A 79 4.58 13.91 4.54
CA LEU A 79 3.11 13.98 4.54
C LEU A 79 2.58 15.30 3.96
N ILE A 80 3.22 16.43 4.30
CA ILE A 80 2.83 17.76 3.79
C ILE A 80 3.10 17.86 2.29
N GLU A 81 4.29 17.47 1.85
CA GLU A 81 4.69 17.60 0.46
C GLU A 81 3.89 16.67 -0.46
N THR A 82 3.69 15.41 -0.05
CA THR A 82 2.86 14.45 -0.82
C THR A 82 1.39 14.87 -0.87
N LEU A 83 0.85 15.50 0.17
CA LEU A 83 -0.48 16.11 0.13
C LEU A 83 -0.55 17.31 -0.83
N GLY A 84 0.53 18.11 -0.89
CA GLY A 84 0.69 19.17 -1.89
C GLY A 84 0.68 18.61 -3.32
N LEU A 85 1.32 17.47 -3.55
CA LEU A 85 1.31 16.74 -4.83
C LEU A 85 -0.06 16.14 -5.17
N GLN A 86 -0.81 15.66 -4.17
CA GLN A 86 -2.19 15.18 -4.37
C GLN A 86 -3.08 16.25 -5.00
N SER A 87 -2.94 17.50 -4.53
CA SER A 87 -3.79 18.64 -4.90
C SER A 87 -3.57 19.18 -6.32
N ARG A 88 -2.55 18.71 -7.04
CA ARG A 88 -2.25 19.15 -8.41
C ARG A 88 -3.19 18.46 -9.41
N GLU A 89 -3.57 19.16 -10.48
CA GLU A 89 -4.26 18.51 -11.60
C GLU A 89 -3.33 17.47 -12.25
N LYS A 90 -3.84 16.25 -12.42
CA LYS A 90 -3.13 15.11 -13.00
C LYS A 90 -3.78 14.78 -14.33
N HIS A 91 -3.00 14.79 -15.39
CA HIS A 91 -3.46 14.50 -16.74
C HIS A 91 -2.64 13.38 -17.35
N MET A 92 -3.31 12.45 -18.02
CA MET A 92 -2.71 11.55 -18.99
C MET A 92 -3.43 11.78 -20.31
N ASP A 93 -2.74 12.40 -21.28
CA ASP A 93 -3.32 12.87 -22.53
C ASP A 93 -4.57 13.75 -22.31
N CYS A 94 -5.77 13.26 -22.64
CA CYS A 94 -7.05 13.93 -22.44
C CYS A 94 -7.83 13.44 -21.20
N PHE A 95 -7.24 12.56 -20.38
CA PHE A 95 -7.85 11.99 -19.19
C PHE A 95 -7.37 12.68 -17.92
N LYS A 96 -8.31 13.06 -17.05
CA LYS A 96 -8.01 13.54 -15.69
C LYS A 96 -7.97 12.36 -14.73
N ALA A 97 -6.87 12.20 -14.00
CA ALA A 97 -6.82 11.19 -12.94
C ALA A 97 -7.70 11.60 -11.75
N GLY A 98 -8.07 10.63 -10.92
CA GLY A 98 -8.86 10.88 -9.71
C GLY A 98 -8.14 11.84 -8.74
N LEU A 99 -8.85 12.83 -8.22
CA LEU A 99 -8.28 13.88 -7.36
C LEU A 99 -7.61 13.35 -6.08
N GLY A 100 -8.03 12.19 -5.59
CA GLY A 100 -7.44 11.54 -4.41
C GLY A 100 -6.15 10.78 -4.64
N LEU A 101 -5.67 10.67 -5.88
CA LEU A 101 -4.55 9.81 -6.21
C LEU A 101 -3.25 10.36 -5.62
N MET A 102 -2.63 9.56 -4.74
CA MET A 102 -1.31 9.82 -4.19
C MET A 102 -0.22 9.38 -5.18
N PRO A 103 0.94 10.05 -5.19
CA PRO A 103 2.01 9.68 -6.11
C PRO A 103 2.60 8.31 -5.76
N ALA A 104 2.99 7.54 -6.77
CA ALA A 104 3.82 6.36 -6.60
C ALA A 104 5.15 6.77 -5.98
N SER A 105 5.75 7.79 -6.57
CA SER A 105 7.04 8.34 -6.18
C SER A 105 7.14 9.83 -6.49
N PHE A 106 8.13 10.48 -5.91
CA PHE A 106 8.52 11.83 -6.27
C PHE A 106 10.02 12.01 -6.17
N LYS A 107 10.54 13.06 -6.83
CA LYS A 107 11.93 13.49 -6.68
C LYS A 107 12.07 15.00 -6.65
N VAL A 108 13.15 15.44 -6.05
CA VAL A 108 13.56 16.84 -6.06
C VAL A 108 14.27 17.12 -7.37
N ILE A 109 13.76 18.09 -8.12
CA ILE A 109 14.35 18.52 -9.37
C ILE A 109 14.90 19.93 -9.20
N HIS A 110 16.15 20.10 -9.63
CA HIS A 110 16.87 21.35 -9.57
C HIS A 110 16.80 22.02 -10.93
N LYS A 111 16.21 23.22 -10.99
CA LYS A 111 16.21 24.04 -12.22
C LYS A 111 16.65 25.46 -11.87
N LYS A 112 17.84 25.81 -12.35
CA LYS A 112 18.55 27.04 -11.96
C LYS A 112 18.79 27.03 -10.45
N GLU A 113 18.37 28.08 -9.74
CA GLU A 113 18.49 28.24 -8.28
C GLU A 113 17.21 27.84 -7.53
N GLN A 114 16.26 27.17 -8.19
CA GLN A 114 15.00 26.74 -7.57
C GLN A 114 14.87 25.22 -7.57
N GLU A 115 14.32 24.71 -6.46
CA GLU A 115 13.94 23.33 -6.30
C GLU A 115 12.43 23.16 -6.46
N TYR A 116 12.02 22.09 -7.13
CA TYR A 116 10.62 21.68 -7.24
C TYR A 116 10.47 20.17 -7.08
N LEU A 117 9.31 19.75 -6.59
CA LEU A 117 8.95 18.33 -6.53
C LEU A 117 8.29 17.90 -7.84
N GLY A 118 8.94 16.99 -8.55
CA GLY A 118 8.34 16.22 -9.65
C GLY A 118 7.78 14.92 -9.11
N ALA A 119 6.53 14.62 -9.45
CA ALA A 119 5.83 13.42 -8.98
C ALA A 119 5.49 12.51 -10.15
N ASP A 120 5.45 11.21 -9.89
CA ASP A 120 4.94 10.19 -10.79
C ASP A 120 3.67 9.57 -10.18
N PHE A 121 2.54 9.68 -10.87
CA PHE A 121 1.28 9.06 -10.49
C PHE A 121 1.00 7.77 -11.27
N GLY A 122 2.01 7.21 -11.93
CA GLY A 122 1.92 6.03 -12.79
C GLY A 122 1.92 6.36 -14.28
N GLU A 123 1.85 7.64 -14.66
CA GLU A 123 1.89 8.04 -16.07
C GLU A 123 3.27 7.84 -16.73
N HIS A 124 4.34 7.82 -15.92
CA HIS A 124 5.70 7.51 -16.37
C HIS A 124 6.12 6.07 -16.06
N ALA A 125 5.32 5.33 -15.29
CA ALA A 125 5.59 3.95 -14.94
C ALA A 125 5.56 3.03 -16.16
N ILE A 126 6.40 2.00 -16.15
CA ILE A 126 6.34 0.92 -17.14
C ILE A 126 4.95 0.27 -17.05
N ALA A 127 4.28 0.12 -18.20
CA ALA A 127 2.88 -0.34 -18.32
C ALA A 127 1.79 0.61 -17.75
N ARG A 128 2.16 1.82 -17.33
CA ARG A 128 1.24 2.89 -16.88
C ARG A 128 0.27 2.46 -15.77
N VAL A 129 0.79 1.71 -14.80
CA VAL A 129 -0.03 1.14 -13.73
C VAL A 129 -0.33 2.17 -12.66
N ALA A 130 -1.59 2.27 -12.25
CA ALA A 130 -2.01 3.17 -11.20
C ALA A 130 -1.53 2.69 -9.82
N PRO A 131 -0.87 3.55 -9.01
CA PRO A 131 -0.34 3.18 -7.70
C PRO A 131 -1.44 3.19 -6.63
N VAL A 132 -2.32 2.19 -6.67
CA VAL A 132 -3.50 2.10 -5.77
C VAL A 132 -3.06 2.03 -4.30
N ASP A 133 -1.95 1.35 -4.01
CA ASP A 133 -1.40 1.18 -2.67
C ASP A 133 -0.89 2.48 -2.03
N SER A 134 -0.48 3.47 -2.83
CA SER A 134 0.19 4.68 -2.33
C SER A 134 -0.74 5.54 -1.45
N GLY A 135 -2.02 5.67 -1.82
CA GLY A 135 -3.00 6.37 -0.99
C GLY A 135 -3.25 5.66 0.34
N LEU A 136 -3.28 4.33 0.32
CA LEU A 136 -3.48 3.53 1.50
C LEU A 136 -2.28 3.61 2.46
N TRP A 137 -1.06 3.48 1.93
CA TRP A 137 0.17 3.65 2.70
C TRP A 137 0.27 5.04 3.31
N TRP A 138 -0.10 6.09 2.57
CA TRP A 138 -0.09 7.44 3.10
C TRP A 138 -1.00 7.62 4.33
N LEU A 139 -2.19 7.01 4.34
CA LEU A 139 -3.07 7.00 5.52
C LEU A 139 -2.43 6.30 6.72
N LEU A 140 -1.73 5.18 6.48
CA LEU A 140 -1.00 4.45 7.52
C LEU A 140 0.15 5.28 8.09
N VAL A 141 0.92 5.95 7.23
CA VAL A 141 2.03 6.83 7.65
C VAL A 141 1.51 8.02 8.45
N LEU A 142 0.41 8.65 8.02
CA LEU A 142 -0.23 9.75 8.76
C LEU A 142 -0.68 9.29 10.15
N ARG A 143 -1.35 8.14 10.25
CA ARG A 143 -1.73 7.56 11.54
C ARG A 143 -0.51 7.26 12.42
N ALA A 144 0.52 6.64 11.86
CA ALA A 144 1.74 6.31 12.60
C ALA A 144 2.42 7.57 13.15
N TYR A 145 2.54 8.62 12.32
CA TYR A 145 3.07 9.92 12.73
C TYR A 145 2.26 10.50 13.90
N VAL A 146 0.94 10.55 13.77
CA VAL A 146 0.04 11.08 14.81
C VAL A 146 0.18 10.31 16.12
N LYS A 147 0.24 8.97 16.06
CA LYS A 147 0.38 8.13 17.26
C LYS A 147 1.75 8.24 17.91
N ALA A 148 2.82 8.36 17.12
CA ALA A 148 4.18 8.44 17.63
C ALA A 148 4.52 9.83 18.20
N THR A 149 3.98 10.91 17.60
CA THR A 149 4.31 12.29 17.98
C THR A 149 3.25 12.97 18.85
N GLY A 150 2.00 12.48 18.84
CA GLY A 150 0.86 13.13 19.48
C GLY A 150 0.31 14.35 18.72
N ASP A 151 0.86 14.70 17.54
CA ASP A 151 0.45 15.85 16.73
C ASP A 151 -0.85 15.57 15.95
N GLN A 152 -1.96 15.50 16.70
CA GLN A 152 -3.32 15.42 16.15
C GLN A 152 -3.69 16.65 15.32
N ALA A 153 -3.09 17.80 15.64
CA ALA A 153 -3.38 19.07 14.99
C ALA A 153 -3.06 19.01 13.49
N LEU A 154 -2.00 18.30 13.08
CA LEU A 154 -1.69 18.09 11.66
C LEU A 154 -2.84 17.39 10.92
N ALA A 155 -3.32 16.26 11.43
CA ALA A 155 -4.38 15.48 10.79
C ALA A 155 -5.72 16.24 10.73
N HIS A 156 -6.01 17.07 11.74
CA HIS A 156 -7.24 17.87 11.80
C HIS A 156 -7.21 19.14 10.93
N GLN A 157 -6.08 19.50 10.30
CA GLN A 157 -6.05 20.60 9.35
C GLN A 157 -7.03 20.35 8.21
N THR A 158 -7.73 21.40 7.75
CA THR A 158 -8.71 21.30 6.65
C THR A 158 -8.15 20.61 5.40
N ARG A 159 -6.89 20.88 5.04
CA ARG A 159 -6.23 20.24 3.89
C ARG A 159 -6.01 18.74 4.08
N PHE A 160 -5.67 18.31 5.30
CA PHE A 160 -5.45 16.89 5.61
C PHE A 160 -6.78 16.14 5.66
N GLN A 161 -7.80 16.71 6.31
CA GLN A 161 -9.15 16.15 6.28
C GLN A 161 -9.68 16.00 4.85
N ARG A 162 -9.46 17.01 3.99
CA ARG A 162 -9.79 16.91 2.57
C ARG A 162 -9.01 15.80 1.86
N GLY A 163 -7.69 15.72 2.09
CA GLY A 163 -6.85 14.69 1.47
C GLY A 163 -7.25 13.27 1.85
N ILE A 164 -7.57 13.04 3.13
CA ILE A 164 -8.10 11.76 3.63
C ILE A 164 -9.39 11.41 2.90
N LYS A 165 -10.36 12.33 2.83
CA LYS A 165 -11.65 12.09 2.15
C LYS A 165 -11.49 11.79 0.66
N LEU A 166 -10.57 12.50 -0.02
CA LEU A 166 -10.30 12.22 -1.43
C LEU A 166 -9.70 10.83 -1.66
N VAL A 167 -8.83 10.34 -0.76
CA VAL A 167 -8.35 8.94 -0.81
C VAL A 167 -9.53 7.98 -0.59
N LEU A 168 -10.36 8.24 0.43
CA LEU A 168 -11.54 7.42 0.71
C LEU A 168 -12.54 7.39 -0.46
N ASP A 169 -12.73 8.50 -1.16
CA ASP A 169 -13.58 8.56 -2.36
C ASP A 169 -13.14 7.56 -3.41
N LEU A 170 -11.84 7.48 -3.71
CA LEU A 170 -11.32 6.52 -4.68
C LEU A 170 -11.52 5.07 -4.24
N CYS A 171 -11.35 4.79 -2.95
CA CYS A 171 -11.47 3.43 -2.40
C CYS A 171 -12.92 2.98 -2.19
N LEU A 172 -13.84 3.91 -1.89
CA LEU A 172 -15.23 3.64 -1.55
C LEU A 172 -16.20 3.94 -2.71
N THR A 173 -15.69 4.41 -3.86
CA THR A 173 -16.48 4.64 -5.06
C THR A 173 -17.37 3.44 -5.36
N LYS A 174 -18.67 3.68 -5.49
CA LYS A 174 -19.64 2.65 -5.87
C LYS A 174 -19.32 2.16 -7.28
N ARG A 175 -19.14 0.86 -7.43
CA ARG A 175 -18.91 0.18 -8.71
C ARG A 175 -20.02 -0.84 -8.96
N PHE A 176 -19.93 -1.53 -10.10
CA PHE A 176 -20.78 -2.66 -10.44
C PHE A 176 -20.44 -3.94 -9.65
N ASP A 177 -19.36 -3.93 -8.86
CA ASP A 177 -18.94 -5.07 -8.06
C ASP A 177 -19.91 -5.33 -6.91
N LEU A 178 -20.23 -6.61 -6.71
CA LEU A 178 -21.08 -7.09 -5.61
C LEU A 178 -20.26 -7.38 -4.33
N PHE A 179 -18.93 -7.22 -4.39
CA PHE A 179 -18.03 -7.55 -3.31
C PHE A 179 -17.59 -6.29 -2.55
N PRO A 180 -17.34 -6.38 -1.23
CA PRO A 180 -16.85 -5.25 -0.45
C PRO A 180 -15.36 -4.95 -0.69
N THR A 181 -14.66 -5.85 -1.39
CA THR A 181 -13.24 -5.75 -1.76
C THR A 181 -13.01 -4.72 -2.85
N MET A 182 -11.79 -4.20 -2.94
CA MET A 182 -11.39 -3.21 -3.92
C MET A 182 -10.85 -3.90 -5.18
N LEU A 183 -11.52 -3.66 -6.31
CA LEU A 183 -11.09 -4.12 -7.64
C LEU A 183 -9.91 -3.29 -8.15
N VAL A 184 -8.83 -3.97 -8.52
CA VAL A 184 -7.60 -3.35 -9.05
C VAL A 184 -7.13 -4.03 -10.35
N PRO A 185 -6.41 -3.31 -11.23
CA PRO A 185 -5.70 -3.93 -12.34
C PRO A 185 -4.48 -4.73 -11.84
N ASP A 186 -3.88 -5.52 -12.73
CA ASP A 186 -2.60 -6.19 -12.45
C ASP A 186 -1.49 -5.14 -12.22
N GLY A 187 -0.53 -5.44 -11.37
CA GLY A 187 0.57 -4.52 -11.06
C GLY A 187 0.21 -3.34 -10.13
N ALA A 188 -0.95 -3.33 -9.46
CA ALA A 188 -1.47 -2.14 -8.77
C ALA A 188 -0.87 -1.83 -7.38
N PHE A 189 0.12 -2.61 -6.92
CA PHE A 189 0.71 -2.49 -5.58
C PHE A 189 2.22 -2.76 -5.62
N MET A 190 2.81 -3.24 -4.52
CA MET A 190 4.23 -3.62 -4.43
C MET A 190 4.69 -4.43 -5.65
N ILE A 191 3.89 -5.41 -6.07
CA ILE A 191 4.06 -6.07 -7.35
C ILE A 191 3.54 -5.11 -8.41
N ASP A 192 4.44 -4.43 -9.12
CA ASP A 192 4.16 -3.38 -10.09
C ASP A 192 4.22 -3.86 -11.55
N ARG A 193 4.23 -5.18 -11.74
CA ARG A 193 4.28 -5.87 -13.03
C ARG A 193 3.16 -6.88 -13.15
N ARG A 194 2.87 -7.28 -14.39
CA ARG A 194 1.85 -8.28 -14.70
C ARG A 194 2.23 -9.64 -14.09
N MET A 195 1.51 -10.05 -13.06
CA MET A 195 1.74 -11.28 -12.30
C MET A 195 0.44 -12.08 -12.05
N GLY A 196 -0.67 -11.70 -12.68
CA GLY A 196 -1.98 -12.31 -12.45
C GLY A 196 -2.59 -11.92 -11.10
N VAL A 197 -2.22 -10.74 -10.60
CA VAL A 197 -2.71 -10.17 -9.33
C VAL A 197 -3.77 -9.08 -9.54
N ASP A 198 -4.41 -9.05 -10.71
CA ASP A 198 -5.63 -8.29 -10.97
C ASP A 198 -6.83 -8.85 -10.21
N GLY A 199 -7.92 -8.08 -10.10
CA GLY A 199 -9.11 -8.49 -9.36
C GLY A 199 -9.04 -8.01 -7.92
N TYR A 200 -8.98 -8.94 -6.97
CA TYR A 200 -9.11 -8.66 -5.53
C TYR A 200 -7.93 -9.25 -4.73
N PRO A 201 -6.68 -8.85 -5.03
CA PRO A 201 -5.49 -9.41 -4.39
C PRO A 201 -5.46 -9.08 -2.90
N LEU A 202 -5.06 -10.06 -2.09
CA LEU A 202 -5.05 -9.98 -0.63
C LEU A 202 -4.23 -8.79 -0.12
N ASP A 203 -3.07 -8.51 -0.70
CA ASP A 203 -2.19 -7.40 -0.33
C ASP A 203 -2.94 -6.06 -0.34
N ILE A 204 -3.71 -5.80 -1.39
CA ILE A 204 -4.56 -4.62 -1.49
C ILE A 204 -5.68 -4.68 -0.46
N GLN A 205 -6.35 -5.82 -0.28
CA GLN A 205 -7.50 -5.90 0.64
C GLN A 205 -7.08 -5.71 2.11
N ALA A 206 -5.93 -6.28 2.50
CA ALA A 206 -5.36 -6.14 3.83
C ALA A 206 -4.90 -4.69 4.08
N LEU A 207 -4.24 -4.07 3.11
CA LEU A 207 -3.82 -2.68 3.19
C LEU A 207 -5.04 -1.74 3.22
N PHE A 208 -6.07 -2.03 2.43
CA PHE A 208 -7.33 -1.26 2.39
C PHE A 208 -8.06 -1.34 3.73
N TYR A 209 -8.19 -2.54 4.31
CA TYR A 209 -8.77 -2.72 5.64
C TYR A 209 -8.03 -1.88 6.69
N THR A 210 -6.70 -1.94 6.69
CA THR A 210 -5.87 -1.19 7.65
C THR A 210 -5.97 0.31 7.44
N ALA A 211 -6.03 0.77 6.18
CA ALA A 211 -6.19 2.17 5.83
C ALA A 211 -7.56 2.74 6.23
N LEU A 212 -8.63 1.93 6.12
CA LEU A 212 -9.94 2.30 6.62
C LEU A 212 -9.96 2.44 8.15
N GLN A 213 -9.30 1.52 8.88
CA GLN A 213 -9.13 1.67 10.32
C GLN A 213 -8.37 2.96 10.65
N ALA A 214 -7.28 3.24 9.93
CA ALA A 214 -6.51 4.46 10.11
C ALA A 214 -7.34 5.71 9.84
N ALA A 215 -8.09 5.75 8.74
CA ALA A 215 -8.97 6.87 8.41
C ALA A 215 -10.04 7.08 9.50
N SER A 216 -10.61 6.01 10.06
CA SER A 216 -11.61 6.14 11.14
C SER A 216 -11.07 6.79 12.42
N GLU A 217 -9.76 6.67 12.67
CA GLU A 217 -9.08 7.33 13.80
C GLU A 217 -8.64 8.76 13.47
N LEU A 218 -8.43 9.08 12.19
CA LEU A 218 -7.89 10.36 11.71
C LEU A 218 -8.97 11.38 11.32
N LEU A 219 -10.16 10.91 10.94
CA LEU A 219 -11.30 11.75 10.62
C LEU A 219 -11.82 12.46 11.88
N LEU A 220 -12.35 13.66 11.70
CA LEU A 220 -13.07 14.33 12.77
C LEU A 220 -14.31 13.51 13.18
N PRO A 221 -14.68 13.48 14.48
CA PRO A 221 -15.76 12.60 14.97
C PRO A 221 -17.11 12.76 14.27
N GLU A 222 -17.44 13.99 13.86
CA GLU A 222 -18.72 14.35 13.22
C GLU A 222 -18.67 14.24 11.69
N ASP A 223 -17.64 13.61 11.14
CA ASP A 223 -17.48 13.47 9.69
C ASP A 223 -18.38 12.36 9.11
N ASP A 224 -19.10 12.67 8.04
CA ASP A 224 -20.04 11.75 7.38
C ASP A 224 -19.37 10.46 6.86
N TYR A 225 -18.04 10.44 6.66
CA TYR A 225 -17.33 9.22 6.25
C TYR A 225 -17.18 8.20 7.38
N VAL A 226 -17.25 8.62 8.66
CA VAL A 226 -17.07 7.73 9.81
C VAL A 226 -18.04 6.53 9.78
N PRO A 227 -19.37 6.70 9.62
CA PRO A 227 -20.28 5.57 9.51
C PRO A 227 -20.02 4.70 8.27
N VAL A 228 -19.71 5.31 7.12
CA VAL A 228 -19.44 4.60 5.85
C VAL A 228 -18.21 3.69 5.97
N VAL A 229 -17.15 4.21 6.58
CA VAL A 229 -15.91 3.46 6.85
C VAL A 229 -16.18 2.29 7.79
N LYS A 230 -16.94 2.50 8.87
CA LYS A 230 -17.29 1.43 9.82
C LYS A 230 -18.10 0.32 9.17
N GLU A 231 -19.09 0.66 8.36
CA GLU A 231 -19.90 -0.31 7.62
C GLU A 231 -19.01 -1.14 6.68
N ARG A 232 -18.16 -0.47 5.87
CA ARG A 232 -17.24 -1.17 4.96
C ARG A 232 -16.26 -2.08 5.70
N LEU A 233 -15.73 -1.67 6.84
CA LEU A 233 -14.86 -2.50 7.68
C LEU A 233 -15.58 -3.78 8.16
N GLY A 234 -16.86 -3.69 8.52
CA GLY A 234 -17.68 -4.85 8.86
C GLY A 234 -17.81 -5.83 7.69
N HIS A 235 -18.14 -5.31 6.50
CA HIS A 235 -18.27 -6.12 5.29
C HIS A 235 -16.95 -6.78 4.88
N LEU A 236 -15.83 -6.05 4.90
CA LEU A 236 -14.50 -6.60 4.61
C LEU A 236 -14.09 -7.66 5.63
N THR A 237 -14.33 -7.42 6.93
CA THR A 237 -14.03 -8.40 7.99
C THR A 237 -14.75 -9.71 7.73
N TYR A 238 -16.06 -9.64 7.44
CA TYR A 238 -16.84 -10.82 7.11
C TYR A 238 -16.30 -11.49 5.85
N HIS A 239 -16.11 -10.75 4.76
CA HIS A 239 -15.75 -11.32 3.47
C HIS A 239 -14.36 -11.99 3.49
N ILE A 240 -13.33 -11.30 3.98
CA ILE A 240 -11.96 -11.83 4.04
C ILE A 240 -11.91 -13.07 4.94
N ARG A 241 -12.52 -13.03 6.13
CA ARG A 241 -12.47 -14.17 7.07
C ARG A 241 -13.20 -15.41 6.56
N ASN A 242 -14.32 -15.24 5.87
CA ASN A 242 -15.14 -16.38 5.42
C ASN A 242 -14.70 -16.96 4.08
N TYR A 243 -14.17 -16.12 3.18
CA TYR A 243 -13.91 -16.53 1.81
C TYR A 243 -12.43 -16.58 1.43
N TYR A 244 -11.57 -15.79 2.10
CA TYR A 244 -10.13 -15.85 1.82
C TYR A 244 -9.39 -16.86 2.71
N TRP A 245 -9.91 -17.18 3.90
CA TRP A 245 -9.23 -18.10 4.81
C TRP A 245 -9.20 -19.52 4.23
N LEU A 246 -8.01 -20.11 4.20
CA LEU A 246 -7.77 -21.47 3.74
C LEU A 246 -6.91 -22.25 4.74
N ASN A 247 -7.43 -23.39 5.14
CA ASN A 247 -6.73 -24.45 5.88
C ASN A 247 -7.11 -25.80 5.26
N LEU A 248 -6.58 -26.92 5.77
CA LEU A 248 -6.88 -28.24 5.22
C LEU A 248 -8.37 -28.60 5.26
N ASP A 249 -9.09 -28.22 6.31
CA ASP A 249 -10.52 -28.53 6.43
C ASP A 249 -11.34 -27.76 5.41
N ARG A 250 -11.06 -26.45 5.26
CA ARG A 250 -11.68 -25.62 4.23
C ARG A 250 -11.34 -26.09 2.83
N LEU A 251 -10.10 -26.52 2.59
CA LEU A 251 -9.69 -27.09 1.31
C LEU A 251 -10.48 -28.37 0.98
N LYS A 252 -10.65 -29.28 1.95
CA LYS A 252 -11.46 -30.50 1.77
C LYS A 252 -12.92 -30.18 1.47
N GLU A 253 -13.47 -29.12 2.04
CA GLU A 253 -14.82 -28.64 1.71
C GLU A 253 -14.89 -28.15 0.26
N ILE A 254 -13.93 -27.35 -0.18
CA ILE A 254 -13.87 -26.81 -1.55
C ILE A 254 -13.74 -27.95 -2.58
N TYR A 255 -12.93 -28.98 -2.30
CA TYR A 255 -12.83 -30.17 -3.16
C TYR A 255 -14.16 -30.92 -3.35
N ARG A 256 -15.15 -30.69 -2.47
CA ARG A 256 -16.47 -31.32 -2.50
C ARG A 256 -17.57 -30.39 -3.02
N TYR A 257 -17.21 -29.18 -3.46
CA TYR A 257 -18.18 -28.24 -4.02
C TYR A 257 -18.82 -28.81 -5.29
N ASN A 258 -20.12 -28.59 -5.44
CA ASN A 258 -20.71 -28.69 -6.76
C ASN A 258 -20.38 -27.40 -7.53
N VAL A 259 -20.33 -27.51 -8.84
CA VAL A 259 -20.18 -26.37 -9.77
C VAL A 259 -21.54 -25.99 -10.32
N GLU A 260 -21.64 -24.78 -10.88
CA GLU A 260 -22.87 -24.24 -11.46
C GLU A 260 -24.03 -24.12 -10.45
N GLU A 261 -23.70 -23.90 -9.17
CA GLU A 261 -24.70 -23.65 -8.14
C GLU A 261 -25.38 -22.29 -8.35
N PHE A 262 -26.71 -22.25 -8.30
CA PHE A 262 -27.51 -21.04 -8.47
C PHE A 262 -28.43 -20.78 -7.28
N GLY A 263 -28.54 -19.51 -6.88
CA GLY A 263 -29.44 -19.04 -5.81
C GLY A 263 -28.72 -18.70 -4.51
N GLU A 264 -29.47 -18.11 -3.57
CA GLU A 264 -28.92 -17.58 -2.30
C GLU A 264 -28.32 -18.66 -1.38
N ALA A 265 -28.76 -19.92 -1.54
CA ALA A 265 -28.30 -21.07 -0.78
C ALA A 265 -27.02 -21.73 -1.34
N ALA A 266 -26.43 -21.17 -2.41
CA ALA A 266 -25.20 -21.71 -3.00
C ALA A 266 -24.05 -21.70 -1.99
N ILE A 267 -23.39 -22.85 -1.87
CA ILE A 267 -22.19 -23.05 -1.05
C ILE A 267 -20.98 -22.56 -1.85
N ASN A 268 -20.89 -22.94 -3.13
CA ASN A 268 -19.84 -22.52 -4.05
C ASN A 268 -20.15 -21.16 -4.70
N LYS A 269 -20.18 -20.11 -3.87
CA LYS A 269 -20.61 -18.75 -4.29
C LYS A 269 -19.79 -18.14 -5.43
N PHE A 270 -18.55 -18.61 -5.62
CA PHE A 270 -17.61 -18.10 -6.62
C PHE A 270 -17.46 -19.05 -7.81
N ASN A 271 -18.18 -20.17 -7.83
CA ASN A 271 -18.08 -21.20 -8.85
C ASN A 271 -16.63 -21.69 -9.07
N VAL A 272 -15.91 -21.96 -7.98
CA VAL A 272 -14.55 -22.52 -8.03
C VAL A 272 -14.64 -23.98 -8.46
N TYR A 273 -13.85 -24.35 -9.45
CA TYR A 273 -13.74 -25.73 -9.95
C TYR A 273 -12.65 -26.46 -9.17
N ALA A 274 -12.99 -27.56 -8.49
CA ALA A 274 -12.02 -28.31 -7.69
C ALA A 274 -10.81 -28.80 -8.51
N ASP A 275 -11.01 -29.11 -9.80
CA ASP A 275 -9.98 -29.58 -10.72
C ASP A 275 -8.92 -28.51 -11.07
N THR A 276 -9.16 -27.24 -10.76
CA THR A 276 -8.19 -26.16 -10.98
C THR A 276 -7.30 -25.90 -9.75
N ILE A 277 -7.58 -26.57 -8.63
CA ILE A 277 -6.77 -26.47 -7.42
C ILE A 277 -5.43 -27.17 -7.65
N PRO A 278 -4.29 -26.50 -7.44
CA PRO A 278 -2.99 -27.07 -7.76
C PRO A 278 -2.55 -28.15 -6.76
N ASP A 279 -1.96 -29.22 -7.27
CA ASP A 279 -1.57 -30.41 -6.48
C ASP A 279 -0.61 -30.13 -5.33
N TRP A 280 0.21 -29.08 -5.43
CA TRP A 280 1.17 -28.72 -4.39
C TRP A 280 0.48 -28.27 -3.09
N LEU A 281 -0.76 -27.77 -3.18
CA LEU A 281 -1.44 -27.12 -2.06
C LEU A 281 -1.75 -28.08 -0.91
N MET A 282 -2.19 -29.30 -1.23
CA MET A 282 -2.45 -30.33 -0.22
C MET A 282 -1.18 -30.78 0.49
N GLN A 283 -0.02 -30.75 -0.18
CA GLN A 283 1.26 -31.13 0.41
C GLN A 283 1.89 -30.00 1.23
N TRP A 284 1.56 -28.76 0.90
CA TRP A 284 2.13 -27.57 1.52
C TRP A 284 1.39 -27.14 2.79
N LEU A 285 0.08 -27.31 2.84
CA LEU A 285 -0.73 -26.92 4.00
C LEU A 285 -0.44 -27.82 5.23
N PRO A 286 -0.11 -27.23 6.40
CA PRO A 286 0.09 -27.99 7.63
C PRO A 286 -1.24 -28.38 8.29
N ASP A 287 -1.21 -29.41 9.13
CA ASP A 287 -2.40 -29.93 9.83
C ASP A 287 -3.11 -28.91 10.72
N SER A 288 -2.36 -28.02 11.36
CA SER A 288 -2.87 -27.07 12.36
C SER A 288 -2.71 -25.61 11.96
N GLY A 289 -2.56 -25.33 10.66
CA GLY A 289 -2.32 -23.98 10.15
C GLY A 289 -3.15 -23.65 8.92
N GLY A 290 -3.03 -22.39 8.49
CA GLY A 290 -3.74 -21.86 7.34
C GLY A 290 -3.26 -20.45 7.02
N TYR A 291 -3.77 -19.92 5.92
CA TYR A 291 -3.42 -18.60 5.41
C TYR A 291 -4.62 -18.00 4.66
N PHE A 292 -4.54 -16.71 4.36
CA PHE A 292 -5.48 -16.08 3.44
C PHE A 292 -4.99 -16.29 2.01
N VAL A 293 -5.86 -16.78 1.12
CA VAL A 293 -5.52 -16.96 -0.30
C VAL A 293 -5.16 -15.62 -0.95
N GLY A 294 -4.29 -15.67 -1.96
CA GLY A 294 -3.75 -14.46 -2.57
C GLY A 294 -4.77 -13.64 -3.36
N ASN A 295 -5.87 -14.24 -3.82
CA ASN A 295 -6.90 -13.58 -4.62
C ASN A 295 -8.20 -14.41 -4.59
N LEU A 296 -9.33 -13.80 -4.93
CA LEU A 296 -10.65 -14.45 -5.02
C LEU A 296 -11.53 -13.67 -5.98
N GLY A 297 -12.25 -14.33 -6.89
CA GLY A 297 -13.14 -13.68 -7.84
C GLY A 297 -14.12 -14.62 -8.54
N PRO A 298 -14.93 -14.13 -9.48
CA PRO A 298 -15.84 -14.97 -10.25
C PRO A 298 -15.08 -16.05 -11.03
N GLY A 299 -15.33 -17.32 -10.71
CA GLY A 299 -14.64 -18.49 -11.31
C GLY A 299 -13.20 -18.68 -10.84
N ARG A 300 -12.75 -18.00 -9.76
CA ARG A 300 -11.36 -18.01 -9.30
C ARG A 300 -11.24 -17.97 -7.78
#